data_AF-A0AAW9S9F7-F1
#
_entry.id   AF-A0AAW9S9F7-F1
#
_cell.length_a   1.000
_cell.length_b   1.000
_cell.length_c   1.000
_cell.angle_alpha   90.00
_cell.angle_beta   90.00
_cell.angle_gamma   90.00
#
_symmetry.space_group_name_H-M   'P 1'
#
loop_
_entity.id
_entity.type
_entity.pdbx_description
1 polymer ?
#
loop_
_entity_poly.entity_id
_entity_poly.type
_entity_poly.pdbx_seq_one_letter_code
_entity_poly.pdbx_strand_id
1 'polypeptide(L)'
;MIPKINKYEFYLYSDFSDGDNPLNLIQLIAHSNEYVDNVILSPAEQKIFSKRIQLCEMLFEDEWTSRNGKIPFFFEFPERKDVEDYYKKLILFANEFQFESEIPNLKKTLEFYIENEAEIKELGENQEDDDWWDKTQALEDKYNAYYSQTLEIVANQIIKNPDNFCRDEQGNSINPNYTGKYKEYLKNGILKCEYSVVNGQILGEYTEYDNDGNKRKLSFKEGCFDEETIKSWHSNGQIEFEKINDSDYRYWYDNGQMEMERISDVVKKWNRNGEQIR
;
A
#
# COMPACT_ATOMS: atom_id res chain seq x y z
N MET A 1 -4.14 21.06 -14.13
CA MET A 1 -4.26 21.01 -12.66
C MET A 1 -3.44 19.84 -12.08
N ILE A 2 -2.99 19.94 -10.83
CA ILE A 2 -2.35 18.85 -10.05
C ILE A 2 -3.42 18.30 -9.10
N PRO A 3 -3.67 16.98 -9.05
CA PRO A 3 -4.73 16.45 -8.21
C PRO A 3 -4.44 16.62 -6.73
N LYS A 4 -5.52 16.84 -5.98
CA LYS A 4 -5.47 16.83 -4.52
C LYS A 4 -5.93 15.49 -3.98
N ILE A 5 -5.11 14.91 -3.14
CA ILE A 5 -5.38 13.65 -2.48
C ILE A 5 -5.49 13.87 -0.98
N ASN A 6 -6.28 13.00 -0.37
CA ASN A 6 -6.37 12.93 1.07
C ASN A 6 -5.01 12.46 1.63
N LYS A 7 -4.21 13.38 2.20
CA LYS A 7 -2.89 13.00 2.75
C LYS A 7 -2.98 12.04 3.94
N TYR A 8 -4.19 11.83 4.50
CA TYR A 8 -4.43 10.84 5.56
C TYR A 8 -4.30 9.42 5.02
N GLU A 9 -4.84 9.15 3.83
CA GLU A 9 -4.77 7.84 3.17
C GLU A 9 -3.32 7.46 2.88
N PHE A 10 -2.45 8.44 2.60
CA PHE A 10 -1.04 8.23 2.29
C PHE A 10 -0.31 7.35 3.29
N TYR A 11 -0.54 7.63 4.58
CA TYR A 11 0.23 7.03 5.66
C TYR A 11 -0.37 5.71 6.14
N LEU A 12 -1.62 5.40 5.78
CA LEU A 12 -2.34 4.22 6.25
C LEU A 12 -2.05 2.95 5.44
N TYR A 13 -1.39 3.06 4.29
CA TYR A 13 -1.01 1.90 3.49
C TYR A 13 0.15 1.17 4.16
N SER A 14 -0.14 0.00 4.75
CA SER A 14 0.76 -0.79 5.59
C SER A 14 1.39 -2.01 4.91
N ASP A 15 1.16 -2.19 3.60
CA ASP A 15 1.49 -3.44 2.90
C ASP A 15 2.94 -3.52 2.42
N PHE A 16 3.78 -2.55 2.78
CA PHE A 16 5.21 -2.53 2.44
C PHE A 16 6.06 -2.51 3.72
N SER A 17 6.88 -3.54 3.86
CA SER A 17 7.71 -3.84 5.02
C SER A 17 8.95 -2.97 5.19
N ASP A 18 9.13 -1.90 4.40
CA ASP A 18 10.34 -1.08 4.44
C ASP A 18 10.04 0.41 4.24
N GLY A 19 10.41 1.21 5.24
CA GLY A 19 10.08 2.65 5.32
C GLY A 19 10.83 3.59 4.42
N ASP A 20 11.72 3.04 3.60
CA ASP A 20 12.38 3.77 2.52
C ASP A 20 11.72 3.47 1.17
N ASN A 21 10.61 2.71 1.13
CA ASN A 21 10.06 2.27 -0.15
C ASN A 21 9.42 3.44 -0.91
N PRO A 22 9.88 3.72 -2.14
CA PRO A 22 9.30 4.76 -2.98
C PRO A 22 7.77 4.62 -3.21
N LEU A 23 7.20 3.46 -2.94
CA LEU A 23 5.87 3.11 -3.38
C LEU A 23 4.73 3.62 -2.52
N ASN A 24 4.93 4.10 -1.30
CA ASN A 24 3.79 4.61 -0.50
C ASN A 24 3.06 5.75 -1.24
N LEU A 25 3.83 6.65 -1.86
CA LEU A 25 3.24 7.81 -2.54
C LEU A 25 2.64 7.39 -3.88
N ILE A 26 3.31 6.46 -4.55
CA ILE A 26 2.86 5.86 -5.81
C ILE A 26 1.54 5.13 -5.59
N GLN A 27 1.45 4.26 -4.58
CA GLN A 27 0.25 3.52 -4.20
C GLN A 27 -0.90 4.46 -3.85
N LEU A 28 -0.63 5.51 -3.08
CA LEU A 28 -1.66 6.50 -2.79
C LEU A 28 -2.19 7.16 -4.06
N ILE A 29 -1.32 7.59 -4.97
CA ILE A 29 -1.76 8.19 -6.24
C ILE A 29 -2.50 7.15 -7.10
N ALA A 30 -2.07 5.89 -7.07
CA ALA A 30 -2.73 4.80 -7.79
C ALA A 30 -4.15 4.54 -7.25
N HIS A 31 -4.31 4.47 -5.93
CA HIS A 31 -5.49 3.90 -5.27
C HIS A 31 -6.32 4.88 -4.45
N SER A 32 -6.00 6.18 -4.44
CA SER A 32 -6.80 7.14 -3.67
C SER A 32 -8.25 7.14 -4.17
N ASN A 33 -9.15 6.75 -3.27
CA ASN A 33 -10.59 6.71 -3.54
C ASN A 33 -11.23 8.09 -3.28
N GLU A 34 -10.49 9.00 -2.65
CA GLU A 34 -10.95 10.32 -2.23
C GLU A 34 -10.11 11.44 -2.85
N TYR A 35 -10.23 11.63 -4.16
CA TYR A 35 -9.77 12.88 -4.78
C TYR A 35 -10.68 14.02 -4.32
N VAL A 36 -10.13 14.93 -3.52
CA VAL A 36 -10.92 15.91 -2.73
C VAL A 36 -11.47 17.06 -3.58
N ASP A 37 -11.02 17.20 -4.82
CA ASP A 37 -11.48 18.30 -5.69
C ASP A 37 -12.86 18.01 -6.30
N ASN A 38 -13.90 18.63 -5.71
CA ASN A 38 -15.23 18.86 -6.30
C ASN A 38 -15.22 19.81 -7.53
N VAL A 39 -14.10 19.93 -8.23
CA VAL A 39 -13.95 20.85 -9.37
C VAL A 39 -14.20 20.09 -10.65
N ILE A 40 -15.07 20.64 -11.51
CA ILE A 40 -15.30 20.14 -12.87
C ILE A 40 -14.01 20.37 -13.67
N LEU A 41 -13.13 19.37 -13.71
CA LEU A 41 -11.93 19.39 -14.54
C LEU A 41 -12.34 19.47 -16.02
N SER A 42 -11.56 20.20 -16.83
CA SER A 42 -11.74 20.15 -18.28
C SER A 42 -11.42 18.74 -18.81
N PRO A 43 -11.95 18.32 -19.97
CA PRO A 43 -11.65 17.00 -20.54
C PRO A 43 -10.14 16.75 -20.75
N ALA A 44 -9.37 17.79 -21.07
CA ALA A 44 -7.92 17.68 -21.22
C ALA A 44 -7.21 17.43 -19.87
N GLU A 45 -7.67 18.08 -18.80
CA GLU A 45 -7.11 17.89 -17.46
C GLU A 45 -7.49 16.53 -16.88
N GLN A 46 -8.72 16.07 -17.09
CA GLN A 46 -9.15 14.71 -16.72
C GLN A 46 -8.28 13.66 -17.41
N LYS A 47 -7.92 13.89 -18.68
CA LYS A 47 -7.05 12.98 -19.43
C LYS A 47 -5.64 12.91 -18.85
N ILE A 48 -5.00 14.05 -18.58
CA ILE A 48 -3.65 14.08 -17.97
C ILE A 48 -3.69 13.45 -16.57
N PHE A 49 -4.73 13.77 -15.81
CA PHE A 49 -4.94 13.21 -14.49
C PHE A 49 -5.06 11.68 -14.50
N SER A 50 -5.93 11.13 -15.36
CA SER A 50 -6.09 9.68 -15.51
C SER A 50 -4.79 8.99 -15.92
N LYS A 51 -3.94 9.65 -16.70
CA LYS A 51 -2.62 9.10 -17.07
C LYS A 51 -1.63 9.05 -15.90
N ARG A 52 -1.66 10.03 -14.98
CA ARG A 52 -0.83 10.00 -13.77
C ARG A 52 -1.21 8.84 -12.86
N ILE A 53 -2.51 8.64 -12.65
CA ILE A 53 -3.03 7.50 -11.90
C ILE A 53 -2.57 6.20 -12.54
N GLN A 54 -2.83 6.04 -13.84
CA GLN A 54 -2.44 4.83 -14.57
C GLN A 54 -0.94 4.57 -14.53
N LEU A 55 -0.09 5.60 -14.60
CA LEU A 55 1.35 5.40 -14.42
C LEU A 55 1.67 4.89 -13.01
N CYS A 56 1.07 5.49 -11.98
CA CYS A 56 1.32 5.07 -10.61
C CYS A 56 0.77 3.67 -10.32
N GLU A 57 -0.40 3.31 -10.85
CA GLU A 57 -0.94 1.94 -10.82
C GLU A 57 0.05 0.96 -11.48
N MET A 58 0.57 1.29 -12.66
CA MET A 58 1.52 0.42 -13.35
C MET A 58 2.82 0.23 -12.56
N LEU A 59 3.35 1.29 -11.93
CA LEU A 59 4.55 1.22 -11.08
C LEU A 59 4.29 0.39 -9.81
N PHE A 60 3.12 0.60 -9.20
CA PHE A 60 2.69 -0.13 -8.00
C PHE A 60 2.53 -1.63 -8.28
N GLU A 61 1.75 -1.97 -9.30
CA GLU A 61 1.49 -3.35 -9.68
C GLU A 61 2.77 -4.07 -10.09
N ASP A 62 3.63 -3.42 -10.89
CA ASP A 62 4.91 -4.01 -11.29
C ASP A 62 5.74 -4.40 -10.09
N GLU A 63 5.95 -3.47 -9.14
CA GLU A 63 6.76 -3.81 -7.98
C GLU A 63 6.08 -4.85 -7.09
N TRP A 64 4.76 -4.75 -6.89
CA TRP A 64 4.02 -5.71 -6.07
C TRP A 64 4.11 -7.13 -6.62
N THR A 65 3.91 -7.27 -7.93
CA THR A 65 3.94 -8.56 -8.63
C THR A 65 5.36 -9.05 -8.87
N SER A 66 6.34 -8.15 -8.98
CA SER A 66 7.76 -8.51 -9.12
C SER A 66 8.49 -8.75 -7.80
N ARG A 67 7.79 -8.78 -6.65
CA ARG A 67 8.40 -9.12 -5.35
C ARG A 67 9.11 -10.48 -5.35
N ASN A 68 8.65 -11.38 -6.21
CA ASN A 68 9.25 -12.71 -6.40
C ASN A 68 10.23 -12.76 -7.59
N GLY A 69 10.53 -11.62 -8.22
CA GLY A 69 11.36 -11.50 -9.41
C GLY A 69 10.60 -10.94 -10.62
N LYS A 70 11.35 -10.44 -11.62
CA LYS A 70 10.80 -9.97 -12.89
C LYS A 70 10.30 -11.08 -13.81
N ILE A 71 10.91 -12.26 -13.75
CA ILE A 71 10.50 -13.41 -14.54
C ILE A 71 9.11 -13.89 -14.10
N PRO A 72 8.83 -14.09 -12.79
CA PRO A 72 7.48 -14.35 -12.33
C PRO A 72 6.44 -13.31 -12.75
N PHE A 73 6.81 -12.02 -12.73
CA PHE A 73 5.92 -10.96 -13.21
C PHE A 73 5.44 -11.18 -14.65
N PHE A 74 6.29 -11.73 -15.52
CA PHE A 74 5.90 -12.00 -16.91
C PHE A 74 4.88 -13.13 -17.05
N PHE A 75 4.69 -13.99 -16.04
CA PHE A 75 3.68 -15.05 -16.07
C PHE A 75 2.26 -14.50 -15.95
N GLU A 76 2.10 -13.30 -15.40
CA GLU A 76 0.79 -12.63 -15.27
C GLU A 76 0.22 -12.18 -16.62
N PHE A 77 1.03 -12.22 -17.69
CA PHE A 77 0.61 -11.83 -19.03
C PHE A 77 0.26 -13.07 -19.87
N PRO A 78 -1.01 -13.26 -20.25
CA PRO A 78 -1.42 -14.44 -20.99
C PRO A 78 -0.90 -14.43 -22.44
N GLU A 79 -0.78 -13.25 -23.05
CA GLU A 79 -0.30 -13.10 -24.41
C GLU A 79 0.89 -12.12 -24.51
N ARG A 80 1.77 -12.35 -25.49
CA ARG A 80 2.88 -11.43 -25.83
C ARG A 80 2.38 -10.00 -26.01
N LYS A 81 1.21 -9.86 -26.63
CA LYS A 81 0.61 -8.56 -26.90
C LYS A 81 0.35 -7.77 -25.62
N ASP A 82 0.01 -8.43 -24.52
CA ASP A 82 -0.26 -7.77 -23.25
C ASP A 82 1.02 -7.18 -22.66
N VAL A 83 2.15 -7.90 -22.74
CA VAL A 83 3.47 -7.37 -22.36
C VAL A 83 3.85 -6.20 -23.26
N GLU A 84 3.70 -6.34 -24.57
CA GLU A 84 3.99 -5.27 -25.51
C GLU A 84 3.15 -4.02 -25.23
N ASP A 85 1.85 -4.16 -25.02
CA ASP A 85 0.92 -3.06 -24.77
C ASP A 85 1.23 -2.39 -23.42
N TYR A 86 1.58 -3.18 -22.39
CA TYR A 86 2.06 -2.68 -21.09
C TYR A 86 3.31 -1.80 -21.25
N TYR A 87 4.38 -2.30 -21.88
CA TYR A 87 5.61 -1.51 -22.03
C TYR A 87 5.48 -0.35 -23.02
N LYS A 88 4.67 -0.48 -24.08
CA LYS A 88 4.36 0.65 -24.98
C LYS A 88 3.67 1.77 -24.22
N LYS A 89 2.75 1.44 -23.31
CA LYS A 89 2.06 2.41 -22.45
C LYS A 89 3.01 3.06 -21.45
N LEU A 90 3.89 2.29 -20.79
CA LEU A 90 4.94 2.86 -19.93
C LEU A 90 5.86 3.82 -20.69
N ILE A 91 6.31 3.46 -21.89
CA ILE A 91 7.16 4.32 -22.72
C ILE A 91 6.42 5.61 -23.11
N LEU A 92 5.12 5.52 -23.42
CA LEU A 92 4.30 6.71 -23.70
C LEU A 92 4.26 7.63 -22.48
N PHE A 93 4.01 7.09 -21.29
CA PHE A 93 3.99 7.87 -20.05
C PHE A 93 5.36 8.43 -19.69
N ALA A 94 6.43 7.67 -19.91
CA ALA A 94 7.80 8.14 -19.71
C ALA A 94 8.11 9.37 -20.58
N ASN A 95 7.66 9.39 -21.85
CA ASN A 95 7.76 10.60 -22.68
C ASN A 95 6.89 11.76 -22.17
N GLU A 96 5.64 11.50 -21.79
CA GLU A 96 4.72 12.55 -21.37
C GLU A 96 5.11 13.21 -20.03
N PHE A 97 5.71 12.45 -19.13
CA PHE A 97 6.07 12.88 -17.78
C PHE A 97 7.56 13.14 -17.59
N GLN A 98 8.32 13.28 -18.68
CA GLN A 98 9.72 13.70 -18.69
C GLN A 98 10.69 12.70 -18.01
N PHE A 99 10.45 11.41 -18.26
CA PHE A 99 11.31 10.29 -17.85
C PHE A 99 12.07 9.70 -19.05
N GLU A 100 12.49 10.54 -20.00
CA GLU A 100 13.05 10.09 -21.28
C GLU A 100 14.37 9.31 -21.11
N SER A 101 15.10 9.54 -20.01
CA SER A 101 16.31 8.79 -19.67
C SER A 101 16.05 7.29 -19.51
N GLU A 102 14.84 6.90 -19.14
CA GLU A 102 14.46 5.53 -18.81
C GLU A 102 13.88 4.76 -20.01
N ILE A 103 13.48 5.46 -21.08
CA ILE A 103 12.91 4.84 -22.29
C ILE A 103 13.81 3.75 -22.88
N PRO A 104 15.15 3.92 -23.00
CA PRO A 104 16.02 2.85 -23.50
C PRO A 104 15.93 1.58 -22.66
N ASN A 105 15.85 1.70 -21.33
CA ASN A 105 15.79 0.54 -20.43
C ASN A 105 14.42 -0.16 -20.49
N LEU A 106 13.33 0.61 -20.62
CA LEU A 106 11.99 0.06 -20.86
C LEU A 106 11.93 -0.74 -22.17
N LYS A 107 12.51 -0.20 -23.25
CA LYS A 107 12.58 -0.90 -24.54
C LYS A 107 13.37 -2.19 -24.44
N LYS A 108 14.52 -2.16 -23.78
CA LYS A 108 15.35 -3.34 -23.59
C LYS A 108 14.69 -4.41 -22.72
N THR A 109 13.87 -4.01 -21.74
CA THR A 109 13.06 -4.96 -20.95
C THR A 109 12.05 -5.68 -21.85
N LEU A 110 11.38 -4.95 -22.75
CA LEU A 110 10.49 -5.56 -23.74
C LEU A 110 11.24 -6.47 -24.73
N GLU A 111 12.40 -6.03 -25.23
CA GLU A 111 13.26 -6.83 -26.10
C GLU A 111 13.70 -8.13 -25.41
N PHE A 112 14.11 -8.05 -24.13
CA PHE A 112 14.45 -9.20 -23.32
C PHE A 112 13.28 -10.19 -23.23
N TYR A 113 12.07 -9.73 -22.93
CA TYR A 113 10.90 -10.62 -22.90
C TYR A 113 10.70 -11.30 -24.26
N ILE A 114 10.76 -10.55 -25.37
CA ILE A 114 10.56 -11.09 -26.72
C ILE A 114 11.62 -12.16 -27.06
N GLU A 115 12.88 -11.92 -26.70
CA GLU A 115 13.99 -12.84 -26.95
C GLU A 115 13.87 -14.15 -26.14
N ASN A 116 13.27 -14.10 -24.95
CA ASN A 116 13.19 -15.22 -24.02
C ASN A 116 11.74 -15.74 -23.82
N GLU A 117 10.78 -15.30 -24.64
CA GLU A 117 9.34 -15.58 -24.42
C GLU A 117 9.05 -17.08 -24.29
N ALA A 118 9.65 -17.90 -25.15
CA ALA A 118 9.41 -19.34 -25.14
C ALA A 118 9.85 -19.98 -23.81
N GLU A 119 11.02 -19.58 -23.30
CA GLU A 119 11.56 -20.05 -22.03
C GLU A 119 10.75 -19.53 -20.84
N ILE A 120 10.35 -18.24 -20.86
CA ILE A 120 9.48 -17.64 -19.83
C ILE A 120 8.14 -18.37 -19.77
N LYS A 121 7.52 -18.66 -20.92
CA LYS A 121 6.24 -19.38 -20.96
C LYS A 121 6.37 -20.81 -20.47
N GLU A 122 7.43 -21.51 -20.87
CA GLU A 122 7.72 -22.85 -20.37
C GLU A 122 7.88 -22.86 -18.84
N LEU A 123 8.57 -21.87 -18.27
CA LEU A 123 8.69 -21.73 -16.81
C LEU A 123 7.35 -21.42 -16.15
N GLY A 124 6.52 -20.56 -16.75
CA GLY A 124 5.20 -20.23 -16.23
C GLY A 124 4.25 -21.44 -16.16
N GLU A 125 4.38 -22.38 -17.10
CA GLU A 125 3.56 -23.60 -17.19
C GLU A 125 4.05 -24.74 -16.27
N ASN A 126 5.34 -24.76 -15.92
CA ASN A 126 5.99 -25.87 -15.19
C ASN A 126 6.53 -25.46 -13.81
N GLN A 127 5.77 -24.67 -13.05
CA GLN A 127 6.18 -24.15 -11.73
C GLN A 127 6.42 -25.23 -10.66
N GLU A 128 5.97 -26.47 -10.90
CA GLU A 128 6.14 -27.60 -9.98
C GLU A 128 7.42 -28.42 -10.25
N ASP A 129 8.19 -28.10 -11.29
CA ASP A 129 9.41 -28.83 -11.64
C ASP A 129 10.51 -28.66 -10.59
N ASP A 130 11.22 -29.75 -10.27
CA ASP A 130 12.27 -29.78 -9.24
C ASP A 130 13.43 -28.78 -9.52
N ASP A 131 13.68 -28.42 -10.79
CA ASP A 131 14.71 -27.49 -11.22
C ASP A 131 14.17 -26.10 -11.63
N TRP A 132 12.88 -25.86 -11.42
CA TRP A 132 12.20 -24.63 -11.84
C TRP A 132 12.82 -23.37 -11.25
N TRP A 133 13.16 -23.42 -9.96
CA TRP A 133 13.77 -22.28 -9.26
C TRP A 133 15.14 -21.93 -9.84
N ASP A 134 15.98 -22.92 -10.13
CA ASP A 134 17.31 -22.71 -10.67
C ASP A 134 17.25 -22.11 -12.09
N LYS A 135 16.32 -22.57 -12.92
CA LYS A 135 16.09 -22.02 -14.26
C LYS A 135 15.55 -20.60 -14.21
N THR A 136 14.57 -20.34 -13.34
CA THR A 136 14.01 -19.00 -13.13
C THR A 136 15.09 -18.04 -12.66
N GLN A 137 15.92 -18.45 -11.70
CA GLN A 137 17.02 -17.63 -11.19
C GLN A 137 18.09 -17.37 -12.26
N ALA A 138 18.42 -18.34 -13.11
CA ALA A 138 19.36 -18.13 -14.22
C ALA A 138 18.85 -17.05 -15.20
N LEU A 139 17.54 -17.03 -15.45
CA LEU A 139 16.93 -16.03 -16.31
C LEU A 139 16.79 -14.67 -15.62
N GLU A 140 16.53 -14.64 -14.31
CA GLU A 140 16.62 -13.45 -13.46
C GLU A 140 18.02 -12.85 -13.48
N ASP A 141 19.06 -13.65 -13.29
CA ASP A 141 20.44 -13.18 -13.31
C ASP A 141 20.77 -12.56 -14.68
N LYS A 142 20.29 -13.19 -15.76
CA LYS A 142 20.39 -12.63 -17.12
C LYS A 142 19.65 -11.30 -17.21
N TYR A 143 18.43 -11.19 -16.68
CA TYR A 143 17.67 -9.95 -16.67
C TYR A 143 18.40 -8.85 -15.88
N ASN A 144 18.74 -9.12 -14.62
CA ASN A 144 19.33 -8.20 -13.66
C ASN A 144 20.74 -7.73 -14.05
N ALA A 145 21.53 -8.58 -14.73
CA ALA A 145 22.83 -8.19 -15.27
C ALA A 145 22.73 -7.02 -16.26
N TYR A 146 21.55 -6.81 -16.86
CA TYR A 146 21.32 -5.76 -17.84
C TYR A 146 20.32 -4.70 -17.39
N TYR A 147 19.27 -5.05 -16.62
CA TYR A 147 18.14 -4.18 -16.32
C TYR A 147 17.56 -4.50 -14.94
N SER A 148 17.60 -3.57 -13.98
CA SER A 148 16.98 -3.85 -12.67
C SER A 148 16.29 -2.67 -12.00
N GLN A 149 16.45 -1.43 -12.49
CA GLN A 149 16.05 -0.25 -11.69
C GLN A 149 15.19 0.77 -12.42
N THR A 150 14.73 0.50 -13.64
CA THR A 150 14.03 1.51 -14.46
C THR A 150 12.79 2.07 -13.77
N LEU A 151 11.93 1.19 -13.25
CA LEU A 151 10.67 1.58 -12.61
C LEU A 151 10.90 2.16 -11.21
N GLU A 152 11.86 1.62 -10.47
CA GLU A 152 12.34 2.19 -9.21
C GLU A 152 12.85 3.63 -9.43
N ILE A 153 13.61 3.88 -10.50
CA ILE A 153 14.09 5.22 -10.87
C ILE A 153 12.91 6.14 -11.18
N VAL A 154 11.93 5.70 -11.96
CA VAL A 154 10.72 6.49 -12.26
C VAL A 154 9.97 6.82 -10.97
N ALA A 155 9.71 5.83 -10.10
CA ALA A 155 9.04 6.02 -8.82
C ALA A 155 9.80 7.02 -7.93
N ASN A 156 11.12 6.87 -7.81
CA ASN A 156 11.99 7.78 -7.08
C ASN A 156 11.96 9.22 -7.63
N GLN A 157 11.83 9.40 -8.95
CA GLN A 157 11.72 10.72 -9.56
C GLN A 157 10.37 11.40 -9.27
N ILE A 158 9.28 10.62 -9.22
CA ILE A 158 7.96 11.09 -8.80
C ILE A 158 8.02 11.61 -7.35
N ILE A 159 8.67 10.88 -6.46
CA ILE A 159 8.78 11.23 -5.03
C ILE A 159 9.65 12.44 -4.78
N LYS A 160 10.71 12.61 -5.58
CA LYS A 160 11.53 13.83 -5.54
C LYS A 160 10.74 15.07 -5.97
N ASN A 161 9.68 14.90 -6.76
CA ASN A 161 8.88 15.99 -7.30
C ASN A 161 7.38 15.69 -7.19
N PRO A 162 6.84 15.49 -5.97
CA PRO A 162 5.48 15.02 -5.75
C PRO A 162 4.45 15.99 -6.32
N ASP A 163 4.77 17.29 -6.31
CA ASP A 163 3.99 18.37 -6.90
C ASP A 163 3.67 18.18 -8.39
N ASN A 164 4.44 17.41 -9.14
CA ASN A 164 4.10 17.13 -10.54
C ASN A 164 2.94 16.13 -10.67
N PHE A 165 2.65 15.40 -9.60
CA PHE A 165 1.73 14.27 -9.55
C PHE A 165 0.55 14.49 -8.61
N CYS A 166 0.76 15.10 -7.44
CA CYS A 166 -0.27 15.33 -6.45
C CYS A 166 0.07 16.47 -5.46
N ARG A 167 -0.95 16.92 -4.74
CA ARG A 167 -0.91 17.84 -3.60
C ARG A 167 -1.86 17.34 -2.52
N ASP A 168 -1.73 17.85 -1.30
CA ASP A 168 -2.70 17.54 -0.25
C ASP A 168 -4.05 18.22 -0.50
N GLU A 169 -5.02 17.90 0.34
CA GLU A 169 -6.39 18.42 0.24
C GLU A 169 -6.49 19.95 0.42
N GLN A 170 -5.47 20.60 0.98
CA GLN A 170 -5.33 22.06 1.05
C GLN A 170 -4.52 22.66 -0.12
N GLY A 171 -3.98 21.83 -1.02
CA GLY A 171 -3.17 22.24 -2.15
C GLY A 171 -1.69 22.46 -1.83
N ASN A 172 -1.21 22.00 -0.69
CA ASN A 172 0.21 22.03 -0.31
C ASN A 172 0.95 20.82 -0.88
N SER A 173 2.27 20.94 -0.98
CA SER A 173 3.15 19.83 -1.31
C SER A 173 3.08 18.74 -0.25
N ILE A 174 2.96 17.49 -0.68
CA ILE A 174 3.06 16.33 0.22
C ILE A 174 4.54 16.07 0.46
N ASN A 175 4.95 16.02 1.72
CA ASN A 175 6.29 15.59 2.08
C ASN A 175 6.29 14.06 2.28
N PRO A 176 6.87 13.27 1.36
CA PRO A 176 6.92 11.82 1.49
C PRO A 176 7.68 11.39 2.75
N ASN A 177 8.65 12.19 3.21
CA ASN A 177 9.46 11.89 4.39
C ASN A 177 9.01 12.66 5.64
N TYR A 178 7.71 12.94 5.74
CA TYR A 178 7.15 13.65 6.91
C TYR A 178 7.44 12.88 8.20
N THR A 179 7.87 13.61 9.24
CA THR A 179 7.99 13.08 10.60
C THR A 179 7.25 14.02 11.54
N GLY A 180 6.26 13.50 12.28
CA GLY A 180 5.45 14.30 13.18
C GLY A 180 4.20 13.58 13.66
N LYS A 181 3.31 14.33 14.31
CA LYS A 181 1.99 13.84 14.71
C LYS A 181 0.96 14.24 13.69
N TYR A 182 -0.08 13.42 13.61
CA TYR A 182 -1.15 13.59 12.68
C TYR A 182 -2.50 13.42 13.36
N LYS A 183 -3.50 14.22 12.95
CA LYS A 183 -4.84 14.24 13.53
C LYS A 183 -5.87 14.53 12.46
N GLU A 184 -6.90 13.70 12.36
CA GLU A 184 -8.06 13.93 11.49
C GLU A 184 -9.27 14.29 12.33
N TYR A 185 -10.11 15.19 11.84
CA TYR A 185 -11.39 15.51 12.46
C TYR A 185 -12.54 15.24 11.49
N LEU A 186 -13.62 14.65 12.00
CA LEU A 186 -14.89 14.54 11.30
C LEU A 186 -15.47 15.93 10.98
N LYS A 187 -16.41 16.02 10.04
CA LYS A 187 -17.08 17.28 9.67
C LYS A 187 -17.75 18.01 10.84
N ASN A 188 -18.14 17.27 11.87
CA ASN A 188 -18.74 17.79 13.10
C ASN A 188 -17.71 18.29 14.14
N GLY A 189 -16.40 18.18 13.85
CA GLY A 189 -15.31 18.62 14.72
C GLY A 189 -14.82 17.58 15.73
N ILE A 190 -15.38 16.37 15.73
CA ILE A 190 -14.90 15.26 16.58
C ILE A 190 -13.58 14.74 16.00
N LEU A 191 -12.58 14.47 16.86
CA LEU A 191 -11.32 13.83 16.45
C LEU A 191 -11.66 12.44 15.91
N LYS A 192 -11.37 12.18 14.63
CA LYS A 192 -11.61 10.91 13.95
C LYS A 192 -10.44 9.95 14.13
N CYS A 193 -9.20 10.43 14.05
CA CYS A 193 -8.02 9.63 14.35
C CYS A 193 -6.81 10.49 14.72
N GLU A 194 -5.83 9.88 15.39
CA GLU A 194 -4.50 10.44 15.61
C GLU A 194 -3.41 9.36 15.62
N TYR A 195 -2.24 9.70 15.07
CA TYR A 195 -1.09 8.81 15.01
C TYR A 195 0.22 9.58 14.83
N SER A 196 1.35 8.88 14.93
CA SER A 196 2.68 9.43 14.65
C SER A 196 3.21 8.87 13.33
N VAL A 197 3.81 9.73 12.53
CA VAL A 197 4.50 9.38 11.30
C VAL A 197 6.00 9.60 11.50
N VAL A 198 6.83 8.66 11.05
CA VAL A 198 8.29 8.77 11.02
C VAL A 198 8.74 8.38 9.61
N ASN A 199 9.43 9.29 8.93
CA ASN A 199 9.89 9.12 7.55
C ASN A 199 8.81 8.59 6.59
N GLY A 200 7.58 9.11 6.69
CA GLY A 200 6.50 8.69 5.79
C GLY A 200 5.76 7.41 6.18
N GLN A 201 6.07 6.79 7.32
CA GLN A 201 5.37 5.61 7.82
C GLN A 201 4.70 5.86 9.17
N ILE A 202 3.56 5.20 9.42
CA ILE A 202 2.97 5.15 10.76
C ILE A 202 3.84 4.29 11.65
N LEU A 203 4.19 4.82 12.83
CA LEU A 203 4.95 4.09 13.83
C LEU A 203 4.33 4.26 15.22
N GLY A 204 4.10 3.14 15.90
CA GLY A 204 3.55 3.10 17.24
C GLY A 204 2.01 3.08 17.25
N GLU A 205 1.42 3.81 18.20
CA GLU A 205 -0.04 3.78 18.39
C GLU A 205 -0.76 4.61 17.31
N TYR A 206 -1.74 3.99 16.67
CA TYR A 206 -2.78 4.63 15.88
C TYR A 206 -4.09 4.58 16.67
N THR A 207 -4.68 5.73 16.92
CA THR A 207 -5.97 5.83 17.63
C THR A 207 -7.04 6.33 16.66
N GLU A 208 -8.14 5.63 16.54
CA GLU A 208 -9.34 6.08 15.81
C GLU A 208 -10.52 6.21 16.76
N TYR A 209 -11.49 7.02 16.34
CA TYR A 209 -12.71 7.29 17.06
C TYR A 209 -13.90 7.16 16.10
N ASP A 210 -14.98 6.53 16.57
CA ASP A 210 -16.22 6.49 15.82
C ASP A 210 -17.06 7.76 16.01
N ASN A 211 -18.24 7.81 15.39
CA ASN A 211 -19.15 8.96 15.47
C ASN A 211 -19.69 9.21 16.88
N ASP A 212 -19.66 8.20 17.75
CA ASP A 212 -20.14 8.26 19.14
C ASP A 212 -18.99 8.58 20.12
N GLY A 213 -17.75 8.65 19.62
CA GLY A 213 -16.55 8.94 20.41
C GLY A 213 -15.91 7.71 21.06
N ASN A 214 -16.37 6.50 20.73
CA ASN A 214 -15.69 5.27 21.15
C ASN A 214 -14.33 5.22 20.47
N LYS A 215 -13.29 4.87 21.22
CA LYS A 215 -11.93 4.79 20.66
C LYS A 215 -11.57 3.35 20.33
N ARG A 216 -10.81 3.16 19.25
CA ARG A 216 -10.05 1.94 18.94
C ARG A 216 -8.57 2.31 18.80
N LYS A 217 -7.69 1.46 19.33
CA LYS A 217 -6.24 1.59 19.18
C LYS A 217 -5.70 0.40 18.42
N LEU A 218 -4.87 0.72 17.44
CA LEU A 218 -4.09 -0.17 16.62
C LEU A 218 -2.60 0.11 16.89
N SER A 219 -1.77 -0.90 16.75
CA SER A 219 -0.32 -0.78 16.84
C SER A 219 0.29 -0.91 15.46
N PHE A 220 1.30 -0.12 15.16
CA PHE A 220 2.08 -0.21 13.93
C PHE A 220 3.56 -0.37 14.28
N LYS A 221 4.21 -1.37 13.70
CA LYS A 221 5.64 -1.64 13.84
C LYS A 221 6.25 -1.63 12.44
N GLU A 222 7.31 -0.85 12.26
CA GLU A 222 8.06 -0.78 10.99
C GLU A 222 7.16 -0.43 9.78
N GLY A 223 6.12 0.39 10.01
CA GLY A 223 5.14 0.78 8.98
C GLY A 223 4.01 -0.22 8.76
N CYS A 224 4.09 -1.41 9.34
CA CYS A 224 3.07 -2.45 9.19
C CYS A 224 2.09 -2.45 10.37
N PHE A 225 0.82 -2.74 10.08
CA PHE A 225 -0.17 -2.98 11.12
C PHE A 225 0.20 -4.24 11.91
N ASP A 226 0.45 -4.05 13.20
CA ASP A 226 0.71 -5.14 14.14
C ASP A 226 -0.63 -5.72 14.60
N GLU A 227 -1.09 -6.73 13.86
CA GLU A 227 -2.35 -7.42 14.13
C GLU A 227 -2.39 -8.04 15.53
N GLU A 228 -1.27 -8.24 16.23
CA GLU A 228 -1.24 -8.87 17.55
C GLU A 228 -1.78 -7.95 18.65
N THR A 229 -1.79 -6.62 18.43
CA THR A 229 -2.17 -5.65 19.47
C THR A 229 -3.30 -4.72 19.03
N ILE A 230 -4.53 -5.16 19.32
CA ILE A 230 -5.76 -4.40 19.06
C ILE A 230 -6.50 -4.17 20.38
N LYS A 231 -6.96 -2.93 20.62
CA LYS A 231 -7.83 -2.60 21.75
C LYS A 231 -9.00 -1.73 21.32
N SER A 232 -10.20 -1.97 21.84
CA SER A 232 -11.35 -1.06 21.73
C SER A 232 -11.91 -0.71 23.11
N TRP A 233 -12.63 0.40 23.19
CA TRP A 233 -13.21 0.91 24.42
C TRP A 233 -14.67 1.29 24.22
N HIS A 234 -15.48 1.04 25.24
CA HIS A 234 -16.83 1.56 25.39
C HIS A 234 -16.85 3.09 25.45
N SER A 235 -18.03 3.68 25.23
CA SER A 235 -18.25 5.14 25.24
C SER A 235 -17.94 5.81 26.57
N ASN A 236 -17.97 5.05 27.66
CA ASN A 236 -17.59 5.50 28.99
C ASN A 236 -16.08 5.39 29.28
N GLY A 237 -15.28 4.97 28.29
CA GLY A 237 -13.83 4.86 28.38
C GLY A 237 -13.31 3.56 29.02
N GLN A 238 -14.17 2.60 29.36
CA GLN A 238 -13.76 1.25 29.79
C GLN A 238 -13.32 0.42 28.58
N ILE A 239 -12.37 -0.50 28.76
CA ILE A 239 -11.98 -1.43 27.69
C ILE A 239 -13.21 -2.27 27.32
N GLU A 240 -13.42 -2.48 26.03
CA GLU A 240 -14.44 -3.36 25.47
C GLU A 240 -13.80 -4.65 24.96
N PHE A 241 -12.66 -4.52 24.25
CA PHE A 241 -11.96 -5.64 23.64
C PHE A 241 -10.44 -5.44 23.70
N GLU A 242 -9.71 -6.55 23.83
CA GLU A 242 -8.26 -6.63 23.77
C GLU A 242 -7.86 -7.93 23.07
N LYS A 243 -7.17 -7.82 21.93
CA LYS A 243 -6.43 -8.93 21.33
C LYS A 243 -5.06 -9.04 22.02
N ILE A 244 -4.70 -10.28 22.39
CA ILE A 244 -3.43 -10.61 23.05
C ILE A 244 -2.46 -11.25 22.04
N ASN A 245 -2.98 -12.16 21.20
CA ASN A 245 -2.33 -12.77 20.05
C ASN A 245 -3.40 -13.31 19.08
N ASP A 246 -3.03 -14.03 18.03
CA ASP A 246 -3.97 -14.53 17.00
C ASP A 246 -5.12 -15.40 17.53
N SER A 247 -4.91 -16.16 18.61
CA SER A 247 -5.95 -17.00 19.21
C SER A 247 -6.57 -16.42 20.48
N ASP A 248 -5.87 -15.49 21.12
CA ASP A 248 -6.15 -15.08 22.49
C ASP A 248 -6.71 -13.66 22.54
N TYR A 249 -7.84 -13.51 23.23
CA TYR A 249 -8.53 -12.24 23.34
C TYR A 249 -9.43 -12.16 24.57
N ARG A 250 -9.83 -10.94 24.91
CA ARG A 250 -10.71 -10.62 26.03
C ARG A 250 -11.79 -9.63 25.61
N TYR A 251 -12.96 -9.80 26.20
CA TYR A 251 -14.11 -8.90 26.09
C TYR A 251 -14.57 -8.46 27.48
N TRP A 252 -15.02 -7.22 27.58
CA TRP A 252 -15.55 -6.63 28.79
C TRP A 252 -16.88 -5.95 28.53
N TYR A 253 -17.75 -5.99 29.54
CA TYR A 253 -18.96 -5.19 29.57
C TYR A 253 -18.66 -3.71 29.76
N ASP A 254 -19.64 -2.88 29.40
CA ASP A 254 -19.65 -1.44 29.65
C ASP A 254 -19.31 -1.07 31.12
N ASN A 255 -19.69 -1.89 32.09
CA ASN A 255 -19.39 -1.68 33.50
C ASN A 255 -17.96 -2.07 33.93
N GLY A 256 -17.10 -2.46 32.97
CA GLY A 256 -15.71 -2.86 33.20
C GLY A 256 -15.55 -4.30 33.71
N GLN A 257 -16.62 -5.06 33.88
CA GLN A 257 -16.53 -6.49 34.22
C GLN A 257 -16.13 -7.31 32.99
N MET A 258 -15.31 -8.34 33.20
CA MET A 258 -14.99 -9.29 32.14
C MET A 258 -16.28 -9.93 31.63
N GLU A 259 -16.43 -10.05 30.31
CA GLU A 259 -17.52 -10.78 29.65
C GLU A 259 -17.02 -12.12 29.14
N MET A 260 -15.85 -12.13 28.49
CA MET A 260 -15.26 -13.32 27.90
C MET A 260 -13.75 -13.23 27.91
N GLU A 261 -13.09 -14.37 28.07
CA GLU A 261 -11.66 -14.54 27.87
C GLU A 261 -11.46 -15.84 27.09
N ARG A 262 -10.73 -15.76 25.98
CA ARG A 262 -10.18 -16.92 25.29
C ARG A 262 -8.67 -16.89 25.41
N ILE A 263 -8.10 -17.94 25.98
CA ILE A 263 -6.65 -18.17 26.02
C ILE A 263 -6.40 -19.59 25.51
N SER A 264 -5.73 -19.70 24.37
CA SER A 264 -5.57 -20.93 23.61
C SER A 264 -6.94 -21.56 23.31
N ASP A 265 -7.15 -22.82 23.74
CA ASP A 265 -8.42 -23.53 23.56
C ASP A 265 -9.42 -23.33 24.71
N VAL A 266 -9.06 -22.52 25.71
CA VAL A 266 -9.90 -22.31 26.90
C VAL A 266 -10.72 -21.05 26.73
N VAL A 267 -12.05 -21.19 26.75
CA VAL A 267 -13.00 -20.07 26.77
C VAL A 267 -13.66 -19.98 28.14
N LYS A 268 -13.60 -18.81 28.75
CA LYS A 268 -14.34 -18.46 29.97
C LYS A 268 -15.30 -17.32 29.66
N LYS A 269 -16.48 -17.36 30.28
CA LYS A 269 -17.50 -16.32 30.17
C LYS A 269 -17.96 -15.90 31.56
N TRP A 270 -18.33 -14.65 31.71
CA TRP A 270 -18.86 -14.09 32.94
C TRP A 270 -20.13 -13.29 32.64
N ASN A 271 -21.02 -13.20 33.63
CA ASN A 271 -22.16 -12.29 33.54
C ASN A 271 -21.77 -10.86 33.96
N ARG A 272 -22.70 -9.90 33.80
CA ARG A 272 -22.47 -8.49 34.17
C ARG A 272 -22.15 -8.26 35.66
N ASN A 273 -22.38 -9.25 36.54
CA ASN A 273 -22.04 -9.19 37.96
C ASN A 273 -20.63 -9.75 38.27
N GLY A 274 -19.90 -10.23 37.25
CA GLY A 274 -18.58 -10.85 37.41
C GLY A 274 -18.62 -12.32 37.83
N GLU A 275 -19.78 -12.98 37.77
CA GLU A 275 -19.89 -14.41 38.07
C GLU A 275 -19.61 -15.23 36.81
N GLN A 276 -18.69 -16.19 36.89
CA GLN A 276 -18.36 -17.06 35.77
C GLN A 276 -19.56 -17.94 35.40
N ILE A 277 -19.95 -17.92 34.14
CA ILE A 277 -21.04 -18.73 33.59
C ILE A 277 -20.45 -19.89 32.76
N ARG A 278 -21.16 -21.02 32.75
CA ARG A 278 -20.79 -22.21 31.98
C ARG A 278 -21.10 -22.03 30.50
#